data_AF-A0A1V5XR86-F1
#
_entry.id   AF-A0A1V5XR86-F1
#
_cell.length_a   1.000
_cell.length_b   1.000
_cell.length_c   1.000
_cell.angle_alpha   90.00
_cell.angle_beta   90.00
_cell.angle_gamma   90.00
#
_symmetry.space_group_name_H-M   'P 1'
#
loop_
_entity.id
_entity.type
_entity.pdbx_description
1 polymer ?
#
loop_
_entity_poly.entity_id
_entity_poly.type
_entity_poly.pdbx_seq_one_letter_code
_entity_poly.pdbx_strand_id
1 'polypeptide(L)'
;MPTYHRLAHLKDQPLVKAGDWVKRGQQIGVCGTSGASTGPHLHYDIFNTKKYGWFFYVYGWSLAFVKSIFKDPTPYIKNGIPMRNSRPHAGYAFLQYVRSRSGSYYHPGIDCNDLNDYGKPVYAPVEGRVVYVSTLLGKVWRSTFGWLNWNHGWGNMVIIEEMPDYDINFHE
;
A
#
# COMPACT_ATOMS: atom_id res chain seq x y z
N MET A 1 8.10 2.34 -17.88
CA MET A 1 7.59 3.28 -16.86
C MET A 1 7.82 2.65 -15.50
N PRO A 2 8.23 3.41 -14.48
CA PRO A 2 8.47 2.86 -13.14
C PRO A 2 7.17 2.24 -12.58
N THR A 3 7.33 1.12 -11.88
CA THR A 3 6.27 0.47 -11.12
C THR A 3 6.50 0.79 -9.63
N TYR A 4 5.45 1.21 -8.94
CA TYR A 4 5.50 1.54 -7.52
C TYR A 4 4.61 0.59 -6.73
N HIS A 5 5.09 0.18 -5.56
CA HIS A 5 4.41 -0.71 -4.62
C HIS A 5 4.12 0.06 -3.34
N ARG A 6 2.84 0.28 -3.01
CA ARG A 6 2.44 0.94 -1.75
C ARG A 6 1.96 -0.08 -0.74
N LEU A 7 2.48 0.03 0.47
CA LEU A 7 2.10 -0.77 1.63
C LEU A 7 1.62 0.18 2.72
N ALA A 8 0.34 0.14 3.05
CA ALA A 8 -0.34 1.14 3.87
C ALA A 8 -0.99 0.55 5.14
N HIS A 9 -1.53 1.43 6.00
CA HIS A 9 -2.10 1.10 7.31
C HIS A 9 -1.11 0.51 8.33
N LEU A 10 0.19 0.80 8.20
CA LEU A 10 1.21 0.26 9.11
C LEU A 10 1.00 0.77 10.54
N LYS A 11 1.32 -0.06 11.55
CA LYS A 11 1.06 0.25 12.96
C LYS A 11 1.90 1.43 13.44
N ASP A 12 3.21 1.31 13.28
CA ASP A 12 4.20 2.28 13.74
C ASP A 12 4.94 2.90 12.53
N GLN A 13 5.95 3.72 12.83
CA GLN A 13 6.90 4.17 11.81
C GLN A 13 7.52 2.97 11.08
N PRO A 14 7.60 3.01 9.73
CA PRO A 14 8.27 1.96 8.97
C PRO A 14 9.73 1.76 9.39
N LEU A 15 10.22 0.53 9.24
CA LEU A 15 11.60 0.14 9.57
C LEU A 15 12.62 0.58 8.52
N VAL A 16 12.15 1.29 7.48
CA VAL A 16 12.93 1.82 6.37
C VAL A 16 12.64 3.30 6.20
N LYS A 17 13.52 4.02 5.52
CA LYS A 17 13.37 5.44 5.17
C LYS A 17 13.51 5.64 3.65
N ALA A 18 13.03 6.78 3.17
CA ALA A 18 13.23 7.16 1.77
C ALA A 18 14.73 7.19 1.43
N GLY A 19 15.08 6.61 0.30
CA GLY A 19 16.45 6.44 -0.17
C GLY A 19 17.03 5.04 0.06
N ASP A 20 16.48 4.26 0.99
CA ASP A 20 16.96 2.91 1.28
C ASP A 20 16.73 1.95 0.11
N TRP A 21 17.63 0.98 -0.04
CA TRP A 21 17.45 -0.19 -0.89
C TRP A 21 16.86 -1.34 -0.07
N VAL A 22 15.88 -2.04 -0.65
CA VAL A 22 15.26 -3.21 -0.02
C VAL A 22 15.32 -4.41 -0.95
N LYS A 23 15.51 -5.60 -0.37
CA LYS A 23 15.34 -6.88 -1.07
C LYS A 23 13.94 -7.44 -0.83
N ARG A 24 13.39 -8.21 -1.78
CA ARG A 24 12.13 -8.93 -1.56
C ARG A 24 12.25 -9.79 -0.29
N GLY A 25 11.24 -9.72 0.57
CA GLY A 25 11.23 -10.46 1.84
C GLY A 25 11.93 -9.74 2.99
N GLN A 26 12.59 -8.60 2.76
CA GLN A 26 13.07 -7.74 3.84
C GLN A 26 11.89 -7.18 4.62
N GLN A 27 11.91 -7.29 5.96
CA GLN A 27 10.88 -6.67 6.79
C GLN A 27 11.01 -5.15 6.73
N ILE A 28 9.91 -4.46 6.44
CA ILE A 28 9.85 -3.00 6.28
C ILE A 28 8.90 -2.33 7.27
N GLY A 29 8.15 -3.11 8.04
CA GLY A 29 7.19 -2.59 8.99
C GLY A 29 6.39 -3.68 9.68
N VAL A 30 5.30 -3.24 10.30
CA VAL A 30 4.32 -4.10 10.96
C VAL A 30 2.91 -3.65 10.59
N CYS A 31 2.03 -4.62 10.38
CA CYS A 31 0.62 -4.41 10.06
C CYS A 31 -0.08 -3.71 11.22
N GLY A 32 -0.97 -2.77 10.89
CA GLY A 32 -1.66 -1.95 11.88
C GLY A 32 -3.06 -1.56 11.42
N THR A 33 -3.51 -0.42 11.95
CA THR A 33 -4.82 0.16 11.64
C THR A 33 -4.73 1.69 11.57
N SER A 34 -3.56 2.21 11.20
CA SER A 34 -3.37 3.67 11.06
C SER A 34 -4.13 4.20 9.84
N GLY A 35 -4.48 5.48 9.85
CA GLY A 35 -5.30 6.08 8.78
C GLY A 35 -6.79 5.71 8.89
N ALA A 36 -7.50 5.67 7.77
CA ALA A 36 -8.93 5.36 7.71
C ALA A 36 -9.17 3.85 7.51
N SER A 37 -8.57 3.06 8.40
CA SER A 37 -8.74 1.61 8.45
C SER A 37 -9.94 1.23 9.33
N THR A 38 -10.74 0.26 8.91
CA THR A 38 -11.89 -0.25 9.70
C THR A 38 -11.50 -1.34 10.70
N GLY A 39 -10.26 -1.83 10.63
CA GLY A 39 -9.69 -2.84 11.50
C GLY A 39 -8.32 -3.30 10.99
N PRO A 40 -7.53 -4.06 11.78
CA PRO A 40 -6.17 -4.42 11.40
C PRO A 40 -6.07 -5.17 10.06
N HIS A 41 -5.34 -4.60 9.10
CA HIS A 41 -5.05 -5.19 7.79
C HIS A 41 -3.90 -4.45 7.09
N LEU A 42 -3.35 -5.04 6.03
CA LEU A 42 -2.38 -4.38 5.15
C LEU A 42 -3.04 -4.10 3.81
N HIS A 43 -3.18 -2.82 3.42
CA HIS A 43 -3.52 -2.48 2.05
C HIS A 43 -2.26 -2.51 1.18
N TYR A 44 -2.32 -3.24 0.07
CA TYR A 44 -1.24 -3.38 -0.89
C TYR A 44 -1.73 -3.09 -2.31
N ASP A 45 -1.15 -2.09 -2.96
CA ASP A 45 -1.41 -1.75 -4.36
C ASP A 45 -0.15 -1.51 -5.17
N ILE A 46 -0.33 -1.57 -6.49
CA ILE A 46 0.72 -1.36 -7.49
C ILE A 46 0.23 -0.34 -8.51
N PHE A 47 1.03 0.68 -8.81
CA PHE A 47 0.68 1.71 -9.80
C PHE A 47 1.90 2.19 -10.60
N ASN A 48 1.65 2.81 -11.75
CA ASN A 48 2.69 3.17 -12.74
C ASN A 48 2.96 4.68 -12.86
N THR A 49 2.44 5.50 -11.95
CA THR A 49 2.54 6.96 -12.05
C THR A 49 2.66 7.67 -10.71
N LYS A 50 3.51 8.70 -10.66
CA LYS A 50 3.58 9.67 -9.56
C LYS A 50 2.85 10.98 -9.85
N LYS A 51 2.18 11.09 -11.00
CA LYS A 51 1.56 12.33 -11.50
C LYS A 51 0.57 12.95 -10.52
N TYR A 52 -0.10 12.13 -9.72
CA TYR A 52 -1.13 12.54 -8.75
C TYR A 52 -0.60 12.56 -7.31
N GLY A 53 0.71 12.57 -7.12
CA GLY A 53 1.35 12.42 -5.81
C GLY A 53 1.24 11.00 -5.26
N TRP A 54 1.51 10.84 -3.95
CA TRP A 54 1.54 9.53 -3.27
C TRP A 54 0.23 9.14 -2.59
N PHE A 55 -0.73 10.07 -2.50
CA PHE A 55 -1.88 9.96 -1.60
C PHE A 55 -3.25 9.93 -2.30
N PHE A 56 -3.26 9.82 -3.63
CA PHE A 56 -4.51 9.94 -4.39
C PHE A 56 -5.51 8.81 -4.07
N TYR A 57 -6.78 9.17 -4.09
CA TYR A 57 -7.92 8.26 -3.92
C TYR A 57 -8.69 8.16 -5.22
N VAL A 58 -9.29 6.99 -5.47
CA VAL A 58 -9.94 6.65 -6.75
C VAL A 58 -11.47 6.83 -6.74
N TYR A 59 -12.00 7.61 -5.79
CA TYR A 59 -13.43 7.88 -5.70
C TYR A 59 -13.96 8.55 -6.98
N GLY A 60 -15.03 7.98 -7.55
CA GLY A 60 -15.65 8.46 -8.78
C GLY A 60 -14.86 8.17 -10.07
N TRP A 61 -13.69 7.53 -10.00
CA TRP A 61 -12.95 7.17 -11.21
C TRP A 61 -13.62 6.02 -11.95
N SER A 62 -13.59 6.08 -13.29
CA SER A 62 -14.07 4.98 -14.12
C SER A 62 -13.15 3.76 -13.99
N LEU A 63 -13.71 2.57 -14.17
CA LEU A 63 -12.92 1.33 -14.17
C LEU A 63 -11.75 1.39 -15.15
N ALA A 64 -11.99 1.94 -16.35
CA ALA A 64 -10.97 2.09 -17.38
C ALA A 64 -9.81 2.97 -16.92
N PHE A 65 -10.10 4.05 -16.17
CA PHE A 65 -9.07 4.94 -15.65
C PHE A 65 -8.31 4.34 -14.47
N VAL A 66 -8.98 3.61 -13.58
CA VAL A 66 -8.29 2.86 -12.52
C VAL A 66 -7.34 1.82 -13.13
N LYS A 67 -7.80 1.06 -14.14
CA LYS A 67 -6.99 0.07 -14.87
C LYS A 67 -5.80 0.65 -15.63
N SER A 68 -5.86 1.91 -16.06
CA SER A 68 -4.72 2.52 -16.76
C SER A 68 -3.57 2.90 -15.81
N ILE A 69 -3.86 3.00 -14.52
CA ILE A 69 -2.92 3.42 -13.48
C ILE A 69 -2.47 2.25 -12.61
N PHE A 70 -3.41 1.44 -12.13
CA PHE A 70 -3.17 0.36 -11.16
C PHE A 70 -3.04 -1.00 -11.83
N LYS A 71 -2.19 -1.85 -11.25
CA LYS A 71 -1.94 -3.23 -11.67
C LYS A 71 -2.39 -4.20 -10.59
N ASP A 72 -2.74 -5.42 -11.01
CA ASP A 72 -3.10 -6.50 -10.10
C ASP A 72 -1.90 -6.86 -9.19
N PRO A 73 -2.01 -6.70 -7.85
CA PRO A 73 -0.93 -7.04 -6.92
C PRO A 73 -0.77 -8.54 -6.68
N THR A 74 -1.75 -9.36 -7.06
CA THR A 74 -1.84 -10.80 -6.73
C THR A 74 -0.56 -11.59 -7.08
N PRO A 75 0.10 -11.40 -8.24
CA PRO A 75 1.33 -12.14 -8.58
C PRO A 75 2.50 -11.90 -7.61
N TYR A 76 2.47 -10.80 -6.86
CA TYR A 76 3.51 -10.47 -5.89
C TYR A 76 3.24 -11.05 -4.50
N ILE A 77 2.02 -11.56 -4.27
CA ILE A 77 1.58 -12.16 -3.01
C ILE A 77 1.86 -13.65 -3.02
N LYS A 78 3.01 -14.04 -2.47
CA LYS A 78 3.44 -15.45 -2.39
C LYS A 78 4.32 -15.66 -1.18
N ASN A 79 4.23 -16.85 -0.59
CA ASN A 79 5.05 -17.28 0.54
C ASN A 79 5.01 -16.32 1.73
N GLY A 80 3.84 -15.76 2.04
CA GLY A 80 3.65 -14.83 3.16
C GLY A 80 4.16 -13.41 2.95
N ILE A 81 4.52 -13.03 1.72
CA ILE A 81 4.94 -11.68 1.34
C ILE A 81 3.82 -11.02 0.52
N PRO A 82 3.49 -9.72 0.71
CA PRO A 82 4.09 -8.80 1.69
C PRO A 82 3.61 -9.04 3.12
N MET A 83 2.52 -9.78 3.30
CA MET A 83 2.07 -10.29 4.59
C MET A 83 1.40 -11.64 4.36
N ARG A 84 1.40 -12.51 5.38
CA ARG A 84 0.59 -13.73 5.35
C ARG A 84 -0.88 -13.35 5.12
N ASN A 85 -1.45 -13.88 4.04
CA ASN A 85 -2.80 -13.56 3.59
C ASN A 85 -3.61 -14.85 3.45
N SER A 86 -3.83 -15.56 4.56
CA SER A 86 -4.63 -16.81 4.58
C SER A 86 -6.13 -16.57 4.57
N ARG A 87 -6.60 -15.31 4.70
CA ARG A 87 -8.01 -14.94 4.60
C ARG A 87 -8.23 -13.85 3.54
N PRO A 88 -7.91 -14.13 2.26
CA PRO A 88 -8.02 -13.14 1.19
C PRO A 88 -9.45 -12.63 0.95
N HIS A 89 -10.48 -13.26 1.54
CA HIS A 89 -11.88 -12.84 1.46
C HIS A 89 -12.35 -11.92 2.61
N ALA A 90 -11.48 -11.64 3.59
CA ALA A 90 -11.85 -10.77 4.73
C ALA A 90 -11.69 -9.27 4.42
N GLY A 91 -10.97 -8.92 3.35
CA GLY A 91 -10.75 -7.55 2.88
C GLY A 91 -11.17 -7.37 1.42
N TYR A 92 -10.87 -6.20 0.83
CA TYR A 92 -11.22 -5.92 -0.56
C TYR A 92 -10.23 -6.52 -1.56
N ALA A 93 -10.76 -7.08 -2.65
CA ALA A 93 -9.97 -7.56 -3.78
C ALA A 93 -9.63 -6.45 -4.78
N PHE A 94 -8.62 -6.67 -5.62
CA PHE A 94 -8.26 -5.75 -6.69
C PHE A 94 -9.43 -5.50 -7.65
N LEU A 95 -9.74 -4.22 -7.88
CA LEU A 95 -10.87 -3.74 -8.66
C LEU A 95 -12.24 -4.20 -8.16
N GLN A 96 -12.36 -4.62 -6.89
CA GLN A 96 -13.67 -4.81 -6.29
C GLN A 96 -14.42 -3.48 -6.28
N TYR A 97 -15.64 -3.48 -6.79
CA TYR A 97 -16.50 -2.30 -6.73
C TYR A 97 -17.05 -2.12 -5.32
N VAL A 98 -16.84 -0.94 -4.75
CA VAL A 98 -17.21 -0.59 -3.38
C VAL A 98 -18.17 0.60 -3.42
N ARG A 99 -19.29 0.48 -2.69
CA ARG A 99 -20.20 1.59 -2.41
C ARG A 99 -20.02 2.03 -0.96
N SER A 100 -19.68 3.30 -0.77
CA SER A 100 -19.54 3.91 0.55
C SER A 100 -20.41 5.15 0.65
N ARG A 101 -20.60 5.65 1.88
CA ARG A 101 -21.29 6.92 2.13
C ARG A 101 -20.61 8.12 1.47
N SER A 102 -19.30 8.05 1.23
CA SER A 102 -18.49 9.09 0.60
C SER A 102 -18.42 8.97 -0.92
N GLY A 103 -19.11 7.99 -1.51
CA GLY A 103 -19.09 7.71 -2.95
C GLY A 103 -18.74 6.27 -3.27
N SER A 104 -18.78 5.94 -4.56
CA SER A 104 -18.42 4.62 -5.07
C SER A 104 -17.06 4.65 -5.76
N TYR A 105 -16.34 3.53 -5.71
CA TYR A 105 -15.01 3.40 -6.30
C TYR A 105 -14.68 1.93 -6.62
N TYR A 106 -13.58 1.72 -7.36
CA TYR A 106 -12.97 0.40 -7.55
C TYR A 106 -11.74 0.31 -6.66
N HIS A 107 -11.65 -0.70 -5.82
CA HIS A 107 -10.55 -0.85 -4.87
C HIS A 107 -9.21 -1.00 -5.62
N PRO A 108 -8.23 -0.10 -5.43
CA PRO A 108 -7.05 0.00 -6.30
C PRO A 108 -5.94 -1.02 -5.98
N GLY A 109 -6.16 -1.85 -4.97
CA GLY A 109 -5.22 -2.86 -4.51
C GLY A 109 -5.95 -4.03 -3.88
N ILE A 110 -5.26 -4.73 -3.00
CA ILE A 110 -5.81 -5.82 -2.20
C ILE A 110 -5.55 -5.56 -0.73
N ASP A 111 -6.55 -5.84 0.08
CA ASP A 111 -6.37 -5.86 1.53
C ASP A 111 -5.92 -7.27 1.93
N CYS A 112 -4.67 -7.36 2.35
CA CYS A 112 -4.10 -8.58 2.90
C CYS A 112 -4.58 -8.75 4.34
N ASN A 113 -5.23 -9.88 4.61
CA ASN A 113 -5.87 -10.19 5.89
C ASN A 113 -5.65 -11.64 6.31
N ASP A 114 -5.56 -11.85 7.62
CA ASP A 114 -5.39 -13.14 8.27
C ASP A 114 -5.87 -13.06 9.75
N LEU A 115 -5.66 -14.11 10.54
CA LEU A 115 -6.01 -14.13 11.97
C LEU A 115 -5.05 -13.27 12.79
N ASN A 116 -5.55 -12.33 13.58
CA ASN A 116 -4.75 -11.46 14.47
C ASN A 116 -3.70 -10.62 13.71
N ASP A 117 -4.12 -9.85 12.71
CA ASP A 117 -3.21 -9.11 11.82
C ASP A 117 -2.39 -8.02 12.49
N TYR A 118 -2.90 -7.42 13.56
CA TYR A 118 -2.22 -6.33 14.25
C TYR A 118 -0.84 -6.76 14.76
N GLY A 119 0.20 -6.03 14.35
CA GLY A 119 1.58 -6.29 14.72
C GLY A 119 2.30 -7.35 13.88
N LYS A 120 1.63 -7.99 12.91
CA LYS A 120 2.30 -8.95 12.01
C LYS A 120 3.39 -8.27 11.18
N PRO A 121 4.48 -8.97 10.85
CA PRO A 121 5.52 -8.42 10.01
C PRO A 121 4.99 -8.13 8.60
N VAL A 122 5.43 -7.01 8.04
CA VAL A 122 5.20 -6.62 6.65
C VAL A 122 6.54 -6.60 5.94
N TYR A 123 6.59 -7.27 4.79
CA TYR A 123 7.78 -7.51 4.00
C TYR A 123 7.72 -6.79 2.66
N ALA A 124 8.87 -6.35 2.17
CA ALA A 124 8.99 -5.80 0.82
C ALA A 124 8.56 -6.86 -0.23
N PRO A 125 7.60 -6.54 -1.11
CA PRO A 125 7.14 -7.46 -2.15
C PRO A 125 8.13 -7.59 -3.30
N VAL A 126 9.02 -6.62 -3.46
CA VAL A 126 9.99 -6.55 -4.55
C VAL A 126 11.34 -6.10 -4.04
N GLU A 127 12.37 -6.35 -4.84
CA GLU A 127 13.60 -5.57 -4.74
C GLU A 127 13.38 -4.18 -5.34
N GLY A 128 13.91 -3.15 -4.68
CA GLY A 128 13.70 -1.79 -5.16
C GLY A 128 14.20 -0.72 -4.22
N ARG A 129 13.95 0.53 -4.63
CA ARG A 129 14.29 1.72 -3.85
C ARG A 129 13.08 2.21 -3.08
N VAL A 130 13.22 2.46 -1.79
CA VAL A 130 12.18 3.14 -1.01
C VAL A 130 12.15 4.61 -1.46
N VAL A 131 11.07 5.01 -2.12
CA VAL A 131 10.93 6.37 -2.68
C VAL A 131 10.07 7.27 -1.80
N TYR A 132 9.28 6.68 -0.92
CA TYR A 132 8.47 7.45 0.02
C TYR A 132 8.18 6.65 1.29
N VAL A 133 8.19 7.34 2.43
CA VAL A 133 7.75 6.84 3.72
C VAL A 133 6.86 7.89 4.36
N SER A 134 5.70 7.47 4.84
CA SER A 134 4.82 8.31 5.65
C SER A 134 4.82 7.86 7.10
N THR A 135 4.99 8.81 7.99
CA THR A 135 4.78 8.62 9.43
C THR A 135 3.77 9.64 9.92
N LEU A 136 2.65 9.15 10.44
CA LEU A 136 1.76 9.95 11.26
C LEU A 136 2.29 9.89 12.70
N LEU A 137 3.31 10.69 13.00
CA LEU A 137 3.68 10.96 14.39
C LEU A 137 2.58 11.81 15.02
N GLY A 138 1.63 11.15 15.68
CA GLY A 138 0.69 11.73 16.65
C GLY A 138 -0.12 12.95 16.18
N LYS A 139 -1.31 12.72 15.61
CA LYS A 139 -2.47 13.65 15.65
C LYS A 139 -3.69 12.99 15.03
N VAL A 140 -4.32 12.08 15.77
CA VAL A 140 -5.73 11.76 15.54
C VAL A 140 -6.54 12.90 16.18
N TRP A 141 -6.69 14.00 15.47
CA TRP A 141 -7.82 14.90 15.72
C TRP A 141 -8.82 14.65 14.60
N ARG A 142 -9.96 14.03 14.95
CA ARG A 142 -11.18 14.16 14.15
C ARG A 142 -11.51 15.65 14.14
N SER A 143 -10.94 16.40 13.21
CA SER A 143 -11.29 17.81 13.07
C SER A 143 -12.76 17.87 12.70
N THR A 144 -13.49 18.66 13.49
CA THR A 144 -14.91 19.01 13.34
C THR A 144 -15.21 19.72 12.01
N PHE A 145 -14.19 19.93 11.17
CA PHE A 145 -14.28 20.40 9.80
C PHE A 145 -13.83 19.30 8.86
N GLY A 146 -14.80 18.75 8.14
CA GLY A 146 -14.58 17.71 7.14
C GLY A 146 -13.59 18.13 6.05
N TRP A 147 -12.97 17.11 5.46
CA TRP A 147 -12.37 17.11 4.12
C TRP A 147 -10.98 17.73 3.92
N LEU A 148 -10.33 18.31 4.93
CA LEU A 148 -8.92 18.72 4.78
C LEU A 148 -8.01 17.82 5.61
N ASN A 149 -7.53 16.73 5.02
CA ASN A 149 -6.20 16.18 5.30
C ASN A 149 -5.81 15.11 4.27
N TRP A 150 -4.87 15.46 3.40
CA TRP A 150 -4.51 14.72 2.20
C TRP A 150 -3.72 13.41 2.42
N ASN A 151 -3.59 12.91 3.65
CA ASN A 151 -2.91 11.63 3.96
C ASN A 151 -3.69 10.72 4.95
N HIS A 152 -4.88 11.12 5.39
CA HIS A 152 -5.52 10.48 6.55
C HIS A 152 -6.19 9.13 6.27
N GLY A 153 -6.33 8.74 5.00
CA GLY A 153 -6.83 7.43 4.61
C GLY A 153 -5.74 6.36 4.67
N TRP A 154 -4.56 6.61 4.11
CA TRP A 154 -3.49 5.62 3.97
C TRP A 154 -2.73 5.32 5.27
N GLY A 155 -2.65 6.27 6.20
CA GLY A 155 -1.93 6.07 7.45
C GLY A 155 -0.41 6.05 7.27
N ASN A 156 0.29 5.30 8.13
CA ASN A 156 1.71 5.03 7.95
C ASN A 156 1.89 4.12 6.72
N MET A 157 2.82 4.47 5.84
CA MET A 157 3.03 3.72 4.60
C MET A 157 4.46 3.77 4.08
N VAL A 158 4.78 2.80 3.23
CA VAL A 158 6.01 2.72 2.44
C VAL A 158 5.63 2.63 0.97
N ILE A 159 6.39 3.34 0.11
CA ILE A 159 6.33 3.17 -1.34
C ILE A 159 7.70 2.76 -1.83
N ILE A 160 7.75 1.63 -2.55
CA ILE A 160 8.95 1.08 -3.17
C ILE A 160 8.81 1.26 -4.68
N GLU A 161 9.78 1.92 -5.31
CA GLU A 161 9.97 1.85 -6.75
C GLU A 161 10.67 0.53 -7.07
N GLU A 162 9.96 -0.34 -7.80
CA GLU A 162 10.46 -1.64 -8.25
C GLU A 162 11.70 -1.41 -9.12
N MET A 163 12.79 -2.09 -8.80
CA MET A 163 13.90 -2.17 -9.73
C MET A 163 13.38 -2.86 -11.01
N PRO A 164 13.53 -2.24 -12.20
CA PRO A 164 13.38 -3.01 -13.44
C PRO A 164 14.30 -4.22 -13.35
N ASP A 165 13.91 -5.37 -13.90
CA ASP A 165 14.81 -6.52 -14.06
C ASP A 165 16.08 -6.05 -14.79
N TYR A 166 17.10 -5.64 -14.05
CA TYR A 166 18.35 -5.16 -14.60
C TYR A 166 19.24 -6.39 -14.75
N ASP A 167 19.48 -6.73 -16.01
CA ASP A 167 20.41 -7.75 -16.47
C ASP A 167 21.71 -7.66 -15.65
N ILE A 168 21.97 -8.67 -14.83
CA ILE A 168 23.03 -8.76 -13.81
C ILE A 168 24.46 -8.84 -14.41
N ASN A 169 24.66 -8.40 -15.65
CA ASN A 169 25.89 -8.60 -16.41
C ASN A 169 26.78 -7.36 -16.57
N PHE A 170 26.67 -6.35 -15.70
CA PHE A 170 27.59 -5.20 -15.72
C PHE A 170 28.18 -4.92 -14.34
N HIS A 171 28.85 -5.89 -13.74
CA HIS A 171 29.93 -5.66 -12.77
C HIS A 171 30.80 -6.91 -12.66
N GLU A 172 31.64 -7.17 -13.68
CA GLU A 172 32.97 -7.79 -13.54
C GLU A 172 33.94 -7.16 -14.56
#